data_AF-A0A3D0M2W1-F1
#
_entry.id   AF-A0A3D0M2W1-F1
#
_cell.length_a   1.000
_cell.length_b   1.000
_cell.length_c   1.000
_cell.angle_alpha   90.00
_cell.angle_beta   90.00
_cell.angle_gamma   90.00
#
_symmetry.space_group_name_H-M   'P 1'
#
loop_
_entity.id
_entity.type
_entity.pdbx_description
1 polymer ?
#
loop_
_entity_poly.entity_id
_entity_poly.type
_entity_poly.pdbx_seq_one_letter_code
_entity_poly.pdbx_strand_id
1 'polypeptide(L)'
;MGKKYGELQVARILLINLLRPAMHLEDIVTLLGYINGNVDDRSDDIIPETRLYSLLCYAIFELEGEIDLSGRSLVSLVEILMTGYEGPVPDAPSRLNTALNIMLLNVAASKLMQRASKIYKESISPEQEFN
;
A
#
# COMPACT_ATOMS: atom_id res chain seq x y z
N MET A 1 27.86 7.61 -0.11
CA MET A 1 27.22 6.29 -0.28
C MET A 1 26.08 6.00 0.73
N GLY A 2 25.74 6.87 1.70
CA GLY A 2 24.72 6.54 2.74
C GLY A 2 23.27 7.04 2.53
N LYS A 3 23.01 8.02 1.66
CA LYS A 3 21.67 8.66 1.56
C LYS A 3 20.61 7.80 0.87
N LYS A 4 20.92 7.24 -0.31
CA LYS A 4 19.97 6.38 -1.07
C LYS A 4 19.54 5.12 -0.31
N TYR A 5 20.44 4.54 0.47
CA TYR A 5 20.13 3.35 1.27
C TYR A 5 19.17 3.70 2.43
N GLY A 6 19.35 4.86 3.05
CA GLY A 6 18.42 5.36 4.07
C GLY A 6 17.02 5.66 3.51
N GLU A 7 16.93 6.27 2.33
CA GLU A 7 15.64 6.58 1.68
C GLU A 7 14.83 5.32 1.37
N LEU A 8 15.48 4.26 0.88
CA LEU A 8 14.82 2.97 0.63
C LEU A 8 14.30 2.33 1.93
N GLN A 9 15.12 2.32 2.99
CA GLN A 9 14.69 1.79 4.30
C GLN A 9 13.52 2.57 4.89
N VAL A 10 13.53 3.90 4.76
CA VAL A 10 12.41 4.74 5.21
C VAL A 10 11.15 4.43 4.41
N ALA A 11 11.25 4.31 3.07
CA ALA A 11 10.11 3.93 2.24
C ALA A 11 9.53 2.56 2.64
N ARG A 12 10.38 1.56 2.93
CA ARG A 12 9.94 0.27 3.45
C ARG A 12 9.17 0.38 4.76
N ILE A 13 9.68 1.18 5.70
CA ILE A 13 9.00 1.43 6.99
C ILE A 13 7.64 2.08 6.75
N LEU A 14 7.55 3.05 5.86
CA LEU A 14 6.29 3.74 5.53
C LEU A 14 5.28 2.78 4.87
N LEU A 15 5.72 1.91 3.96
CA LEU A 15 4.90 0.85 3.36
C LEU A 15 4.37 -0.10 4.43
N ILE A 16 5.23 -0.57 5.33
CA ILE A 16 4.83 -1.46 6.43
C ILE A 16 3.78 -0.76 7.32
N ASN A 17 4.05 0.48 7.73
CA ASN A 17 3.14 1.24 8.58
C ASN A 17 1.78 1.48 7.93
N LEU A 18 1.75 1.72 6.62
CA LEU A 18 0.52 1.91 5.86
C LEU A 18 -0.34 0.65 5.83
N LEU A 19 0.29 -0.53 5.74
CA LEU A 19 -0.40 -1.81 5.58
C LEU A 19 -0.73 -2.51 6.92
N ARG A 20 0.06 -2.25 7.96
CA ARG A 20 -0.02 -2.95 9.26
C ARG A 20 -1.39 -2.94 9.94
N PRO A 21 -2.22 -1.89 9.83
CA PRO A 21 -3.52 -1.87 10.53
C PRO A 21 -4.50 -2.96 10.09
N ALA A 22 -4.37 -3.45 8.85
CA ALA A 22 -5.31 -4.42 8.26
C ALA A 22 -4.61 -5.70 7.72
N MET A 23 -3.28 -5.79 7.81
CA MET A 23 -2.48 -6.93 7.35
C MET A 23 -1.40 -7.34 8.37
N HIS A 24 -1.12 -8.64 8.47
CA HIS A 24 -0.06 -9.16 9.33
C HIS A 24 1.33 -8.82 8.78
N LEU A 25 2.32 -8.64 9.67
CA LEU A 25 3.67 -8.25 9.27
C LEU A 25 4.32 -9.28 8.33
N GLU A 26 4.09 -10.57 8.58
CA GLU A 26 4.58 -11.68 7.75
C GLU A 26 4.03 -11.63 6.31
N ASP A 27 2.73 -11.32 6.17
CA ASP A 27 2.10 -11.14 4.86
C ASP A 27 2.63 -9.89 4.13
N ILE A 28 2.90 -8.80 4.86
CA ILE A 28 3.50 -7.59 4.30
C ILE A 28 4.90 -7.89 3.77
N VAL A 29 5.72 -8.61 4.53
CA VAL A 29 7.08 -9.01 4.10
C VAL A 29 6.99 -9.89 2.87
N THR A 30 6.07 -10.85 2.85
CA THR A 30 5.83 -11.73 1.71
C THR A 30 5.38 -10.94 0.47
N LEU A 31 4.50 -9.96 0.65
CA LEU A 31 4.03 -9.09 -0.42
C LEU A 31 5.14 -8.21 -0.99
N LEU A 32 6.01 -7.64 -0.15
CA LEU A 32 7.15 -6.85 -0.62
C LEU A 32 8.20 -7.71 -1.33
N GLY A 33 8.43 -8.94 -0.85
CA GLY A 33 9.27 -9.93 -1.54
C GLY A 33 8.64 -10.43 -2.85
N TYR A 34 7.31 -10.53 -2.93
CA TYR A 34 6.60 -10.84 -4.17
C TYR A 34 6.81 -9.77 -5.24
N ILE A 35 7.04 -8.50 -4.88
CA ILE A 35 7.34 -7.44 -5.84
C ILE A 35 8.80 -7.46 -6.28
N ASN A 36 9.74 -7.46 -5.34
CA ASN A 36 11.16 -7.24 -5.65
C ASN A 36 12.03 -8.50 -5.51
N GLY A 37 11.44 -9.69 -5.43
CA GLY A 37 12.21 -10.92 -5.32
C GLY A 37 12.97 -11.03 -3.99
N ASN A 38 14.10 -11.73 -4.02
CA ASN A 38 14.89 -12.03 -2.83
C ASN A 38 15.91 -10.91 -2.54
N VAL A 39 16.23 -10.67 -1.26
CA VAL A 39 17.14 -9.58 -0.87
C VAL A 39 18.56 -9.76 -1.45
N ASP A 40 18.95 -11.02 -1.70
CA ASP A 40 20.27 -11.42 -2.19
C ASP A 40 20.45 -11.31 -3.71
N ASP A 41 19.35 -11.22 -4.48
CA ASP A 41 19.38 -11.01 -5.93
C ASP A 41 18.37 -9.93 -6.31
N ARG A 42 18.89 -8.74 -6.66
CA ARG A 42 18.08 -7.58 -7.04
C ARG A 42 17.97 -7.40 -8.55
N SER A 43 18.45 -8.37 -9.33
CA SER A 43 18.42 -8.27 -10.79
C SER A 43 16.99 -8.30 -11.35
N ASP A 44 16.03 -8.80 -10.56
CA ASP A 44 14.61 -8.87 -10.86
C ASP A 44 13.75 -7.86 -10.06
N ASP A 45 14.36 -6.88 -9.37
CA ASP A 45 13.66 -5.81 -8.66
C ASP A 45 12.71 -5.06 -9.62
N ILE A 46 11.40 -5.32 -9.52
CA ILE A 46 10.36 -4.70 -10.35
C ILE A 46 10.34 -3.17 -10.16
N ILE A 47 10.39 -2.70 -8.92
CA ILE A 47 10.24 -1.28 -8.60
C ILE A 47 10.90 -0.90 -7.27
N PRO A 48 11.71 0.17 -7.21
CA PRO A 48 12.24 0.67 -5.94
C PRO A 48 11.14 1.04 -4.96
N GLU A 49 11.32 0.74 -3.68
CA GLU A 49 10.33 0.96 -2.61
C GLU A 49 9.90 2.43 -2.48
N THR A 50 10.82 3.36 -2.73
CA THR A 50 10.52 4.81 -2.78
C THR A 50 9.49 5.13 -3.86
N ARG A 51 9.60 4.50 -5.02
CA ARG A 51 8.68 4.69 -6.14
C ARG A 51 7.37 3.96 -5.91
N LEU A 52 7.42 2.76 -5.32
CA LEU A 52 6.22 2.02 -4.89
C LEU A 52 5.39 2.81 -3.88
N TYR A 53 6.05 3.36 -2.84
CA TYR A 53 5.39 4.21 -1.85
C TYR A 53 4.76 5.45 -2.49
N SER A 54 5.51 6.13 -3.37
CA SER A 54 5.00 7.32 -4.08
C SER A 54 3.77 6.99 -4.95
N LEU A 55 3.78 5.83 -5.63
CA LEU A 55 2.67 5.37 -6.45
C LEU A 55 1.42 5.08 -5.61
N LEU A 56 1.58 4.45 -4.44
CA LEU A 56 0.48 4.24 -3.50
C LEU A 56 -0.06 5.57 -2.96
N CYS A 57 0.79 6.51 -2.57
CA CYS A 57 0.34 7.82 -2.11
C CYS A 57 -0.47 8.56 -3.18
N TYR A 58 0.00 8.54 -4.43
CA TYR A 58 -0.74 9.08 -5.56
C TYR A 58 -2.10 8.39 -5.71
N ALA A 59 -2.12 7.06 -5.75
CA ALA A 59 -3.36 6.31 -5.90
C ALA A 59 -4.36 6.60 -4.77
N ILE A 60 -3.90 6.65 -3.52
CA ILE A 60 -4.72 6.98 -2.36
C ILE A 60 -5.30 8.40 -2.47
N PHE A 61 -4.50 9.36 -2.93
CA PHE A 61 -4.93 10.74 -3.10
C PHE A 61 -6.02 10.87 -4.18
N GLU A 62 -5.83 10.24 -5.33
CA GLU A 62 -6.84 10.23 -6.40
C GLU A 62 -8.17 9.62 -5.94
N LEU A 63 -8.14 8.60 -5.07
CA LEU A 63 -9.33 7.96 -4.51
C LEU A 63 -9.99 8.74 -3.37
N GLU A 64 -9.31 9.73 -2.78
CA GLU A 64 -9.90 10.59 -1.75
C GLU A 64 -10.82 11.67 -2.32
N GLY A 65 -10.63 12.06 -3.60
CA GLY A 65 -11.45 13.07 -4.28
C GLY A 65 -12.86 12.59 -4.65
N GLU A 66 -13.01 11.29 -4.95
CA GLU A 66 -14.27 10.64 -5.27
C GLU A 66 -14.35 9.33 -4.46
N ILE A 67 -15.04 9.35 -3.31
CA ILE A 67 -15.15 8.20 -2.40
C ILE A 67 -16.00 7.10 -3.04
N ASP A 68 -15.42 6.39 -4.01
CA ASP A 68 -15.81 5.05 -4.38
C ASP A 68 -14.61 4.12 -4.19
N LEU A 69 -14.43 3.66 -2.95
CA LEU A 69 -13.52 2.56 -2.63
C LEU A 69 -14.12 1.20 -3.04
N SER A 70 -15.12 1.17 -3.94
CA SER A 70 -15.51 -0.09 -4.58
C SER A 70 -14.28 -0.68 -5.26
N GLY A 71 -14.12 -2.01 -5.14
CA GLY A 71 -13.02 -2.71 -5.79
C GLY A 71 -12.90 -2.44 -7.29
N ARG A 72 -13.97 -1.96 -7.96
CA ARG A 72 -13.94 -1.60 -9.38
C ARG A 72 -13.17 -0.31 -9.67
N SER A 73 -13.41 0.75 -8.89
CA SER A 73 -12.67 2.02 -9.03
C SER A 73 -11.17 1.83 -8.76
N LEU A 74 -10.86 1.04 -7.73
CA LEU A 74 -9.48 0.65 -7.39
C LEU A 74 -8.78 -0.06 -8.54
N VAL A 75 -9.39 -1.10 -9.10
CA VAL A 75 -8.82 -1.86 -10.22
C VAL A 75 -8.59 -0.94 -11.43
N SER A 76 -9.57 -0.09 -11.77
CA SER A 76 -9.43 0.83 -12.90
C SER A 76 -8.30 1.85 -12.72
N LEU A 77 -8.10 2.36 -11.50
CA LEU A 77 -7.00 3.28 -11.20
C LEU A 77 -5.65 2.58 -11.31
N VAL A 78 -5.53 1.35 -10.80
CA VAL A 78 -4.30 0.56 -10.94
C VAL A 78 -4.01 0.27 -12.41
N GLU A 79 -5.01 -0.08 -13.23
CA GLU A 79 -4.84 -0.27 -14.68
C GLU A 79 -4.32 1.00 -15.38
N ILE A 80 -4.88 2.17 -15.05
CA ILE A 80 -4.42 3.46 -15.56
C ILE A 80 -2.97 3.72 -15.14
N LEU A 81 -2.63 3.53 -13.87
CA LEU A 81 -1.27 3.73 -13.34
C LEU A 81 -0.23 2.80 -13.96
N MET A 82 -0.67 1.61 -14.36
CA MET A 82 0.17 0.58 -14.98
C MET A 82 0.25 0.69 -16.50
N THR A 83 -0.48 1.62 -17.12
CA THR A 83 -0.49 1.79 -18.57
C THR A 83 0.91 2.14 -19.08
N GLY A 84 1.45 1.30 -19.96
CA GLY A 84 2.78 1.47 -20.55
C GLY A 84 3.95 1.06 -19.64
N TYR A 85 3.68 0.46 -18.47
CA TYR A 85 4.73 -0.15 -17.66
C TYR A 85 5.05 -1.57 -18.16
N GLU A 86 6.28 -1.78 -18.63
CA GLU A 86 6.78 -3.10 -19.06
C GLU A 86 7.60 -3.80 -17.97
N GLY A 87 8.31 -3.01 -17.15
CA GLY A 87 9.17 -3.51 -16.07
C GLY A 87 10.44 -4.23 -16.58
N PRO A 88 11.30 -4.71 -15.65
CA PRO A 88 12.57 -5.35 -16.00
C PRO A 88 12.43 -6.83 -16.39
N VAL A 89 11.31 -7.48 -16.04
CA VAL A 89 11.04 -8.89 -16.28
C VAL A 89 9.64 -9.08 -16.88
N PRO A 90 9.39 -10.15 -17.67
CA PRO A 90 8.13 -10.30 -18.42
C PRO A 90 6.85 -10.32 -17.57
N ASP A 91 6.93 -10.76 -16.32
CA ASP A 91 5.81 -10.83 -15.38
C ASP A 91 5.70 -9.59 -14.47
N ALA A 92 6.61 -8.63 -14.61
CA ALA A 92 6.65 -7.43 -13.77
C ALA A 92 5.34 -6.62 -13.75
N PRO A 93 4.66 -6.38 -14.90
CA PRO A 93 3.42 -5.62 -14.89
C PRO A 93 2.31 -6.34 -14.14
N SER A 94 2.20 -7.66 -14.31
CA SER A 94 1.19 -8.49 -13.65
C SER A 94 1.41 -8.56 -12.14
N ARG A 95 2.66 -8.77 -11.71
CA ARG A 95 3.05 -8.78 -10.28
C ARG A 95 2.79 -7.44 -9.63
N LEU A 96 3.21 -6.35 -10.25
CA LEU A 96 3.01 -5.01 -9.69
C LEU A 96 1.53 -4.64 -9.63
N ASN A 97 0.74 -4.94 -10.66
CA ASN A 97 -0.70 -4.71 -10.67
C ASN A 97 -1.40 -5.48 -9.52
N THR A 98 -1.07 -6.77 -9.36
CA THR A 98 -1.61 -7.61 -8.29
C THR A 98 -1.27 -7.03 -6.91
N ALA A 99 0.00 -6.65 -6.71
CA ALA A 99 0.45 -6.11 -5.45
C ALA A 99 -0.20 -4.75 -5.12
N LEU A 100 -0.31 -3.84 -6.09
CA LEU A 100 -0.96 -2.55 -5.91
C LEU A 100 -2.44 -2.71 -5.53
N ASN A 101 -3.16 -3.64 -6.17
CA ASN A 101 -4.54 -3.94 -5.81
C ASN A 101 -4.67 -4.43 -4.36
N ILE A 102 -3.81 -5.37 -3.95
CA ILE A 102 -3.78 -5.87 -2.57
C ILE A 102 -3.50 -4.72 -1.59
N MET A 103 -2.50 -3.90 -1.88
CA MET A 103 -2.11 -2.77 -1.02
C MET A 103 -3.23 -1.74 -0.87
N LEU A 104 -3.88 -1.35 -1.97
CA LEU A 104 -4.95 -0.36 -1.93
C LEU A 104 -6.22 -0.89 -1.23
N LEU A 105 -6.60 -2.15 -1.48
CA LEU A 105 -7.70 -2.79 -0.75
C LEU A 105 -7.41 -2.85 0.75
N ASN A 106 -6.16 -3.14 1.14
CA ASN A 106 -5.75 -3.16 2.53
C ASN A 106 -5.82 -1.76 3.17
N VAL A 107 -5.43 -0.71 2.45
CA VAL A 107 -5.61 0.68 2.91
C VAL A 107 -7.10 1.02 3.05
N ALA A 108 -7.93 0.63 2.09
CA ALA A 108 -9.38 0.83 2.17
C ALA A 108 -9.98 0.11 3.39
N ALA A 109 -9.58 -1.14 3.65
CA ALA A 109 -9.99 -1.90 4.84
C ALA A 109 -9.58 -1.20 6.14
N SER A 110 -8.32 -0.71 6.22
CA SER A 110 -7.85 0.08 7.34
C SER A 110 -8.72 1.32 7.60
N LYS A 111 -9.05 2.09 6.54
CA LYS A 111 -9.93 3.26 6.65
C LYS A 111 -11.33 2.89 7.16
N LEU A 112 -11.90 1.77 6.70
CA LEU A 112 -13.19 1.28 7.18
C LEU A 112 -13.13 0.87 8.66
N MET A 113 -12.09 0.16 9.09
CA MET A 113 -11.87 -0.21 10.49
C MET A 113 -11.76 1.02 11.39
N GLN A 114 -11.02 2.05 10.94
CA GLN A 114 -10.89 3.32 11.66
C GLN A 114 -12.24 4.05 11.78
N ARG A 115 -13.03 4.09 10.70
CA ARG A 115 -14.37 4.68 10.71
C ARG A 115 -15.31 3.95 11.67
N ALA A 116 -15.30 2.62 11.65
CA ALA A 116 -16.09 1.81 12.58
C ALA A 116 -15.68 2.05 14.04
N SER A 117 -14.37 2.11 14.31
CA SER A 117 -13.82 2.40 15.65
C SER A 117 -14.21 3.79 16.15
N LYS A 118 -14.20 4.79 15.26
CA LYS A 118 -14.64 6.16 15.57
C LYS A 118 -16.10 6.19 15.97
N ILE A 119 -16.97 5.59 15.15
CA ILE A 119 -18.42 5.50 15.43
C ILE A 119 -18.67 4.79 16.76
N TYR A 120 -17.97 3.68 17.03
CA TYR A 120 -18.08 2.95 18.30
C TYR A 120 -17.73 3.83 19.51
N LYS A 121 -16.60 4.55 19.45
CA LYS A 121 -16.19 5.46 20.54
C LYS A 121 -17.21 6.57 20.77
N GLU A 122 -17.70 7.18 19.70
CA GLU A 122 -18.69 8.27 19.77
C GLU A 122 -20.06 7.80 20.28
N SER A 123 -20.45 6.55 20.00
CA SER A 123 -21.83 6.07 20.25
C SER A 123 -21.98 5.21 21.51
N ILE A 124 -20.95 4.43 21.88
CA ILE A 124 -21.05 3.35 22.90
C ILE A 124 -20.10 3.60 24.08
N SER A 125 -18.99 4.29 23.86
CA SER A 125 -18.03 4.63 24.91
C SER A 125 -17.61 6.11 24.81
N PRO A 126 -18.55 7.06 24.97
CA PRO A 126 -18.17 8.45 25.11
C PRO A 126 -17.20 8.53 26.29
N GLU A 127 -16.02 9.10 26.07
CA GLU A 127 -15.00 9.25 27.10
C GLU A 127 -15.68 9.84 28.34
N GLN A 128 -15.68 9.07 29.43
CA GLN A 128 -16.13 9.57 30.71
C GLN A 128 -15.15 10.69 31.07
N GLU A 129 -15.57 11.94 30.88
CA GLU A 129 -14.92 13.10 31.48
C GLU A 129 -14.92 12.86 33.00
N PHE A 130 -13.85 12.27 33.49
CA PHE A 130 -13.57 12.24 34.92
C PHE A 130 -13.20 13.67 35.31
N ASN A 131 -14.18 14.33 35.94
CA ASN A 131 -14.03 15.56 36.72
C ASN A 131 -12.86 15.48 37.70
#